data_AF-A4XUK7-F1
#
_entry.id   AF-A4XUK7-F1
#
_cell.length_a   1.000
_cell.length_b   1.000
_cell.length_c   1.000
_cell.angle_alpha   90.00
_cell.angle_beta   90.00
_cell.angle_gamma   90.00
#
_symmetry.space_group_name_H-M   'P 1'
#
loop_
_entity.id
_entity.type
_entity.pdbx_description
1 polymer ?
#
loop_
_entity_poly.entity_id
_entity_poly.type
_entity_poly.pdbx_seq_one_letter_code
_entity_poly.pdbx_strand_id
1 'polypeptide(L)'
;MAEIREVIVSRAAIAGHPLHPMMIHFPVAALLGLVASDIAYLLLADPFWARASLWLAGVGAFGGWVASLAGLVDLLTVTSIRLKITAWCHAIIAVMMLSLASLNWLLRYAGPEQGMERWGLYLSLLTAALIALAAYLGGRLVYEHGVGVDTR
;
A
#
# COMPACT_ATOMS: atom_id res chain seq x y z
N MET A 1 14.66 16.86 -29.86
CA MET A 1 14.51 15.41 -30.12
C MET A 1 13.69 14.87 -28.96
N ALA A 2 12.43 14.49 -29.16
CA ALA A 2 11.65 13.88 -28.08
C ALA A 2 12.25 12.49 -27.81
N GLU A 3 12.76 12.25 -26.60
CA GLU A 3 13.11 10.89 -26.18
C GLU A 3 11.85 10.04 -26.28
N ILE A 4 11.89 9.01 -27.13
CA ILE A 4 10.85 7.99 -27.16
C ILE A 4 10.93 7.28 -25.82
N ARG A 5 9.99 7.57 -24.92
CA ARG A 5 9.90 6.85 -23.65
C ARG A 5 9.62 5.39 -23.94
N GLU A 6 10.52 4.54 -23.50
CA GLU A 6 10.36 3.10 -23.58
C GLU A 6 9.19 2.69 -22.69
N VAL A 7 8.12 2.20 -23.31
CA VAL A 7 6.91 1.73 -22.63
C VAL A 7 7.20 0.34 -22.04
N ILE A 8 6.98 0.17 -20.74
CA ILE A 8 7.32 -1.07 -20.02
C ILE A 8 6.02 -1.81 -19.67
N VAL A 9 5.78 -2.92 -20.38
CA VAL A 9 4.58 -3.74 -20.21
C VAL A 9 4.67 -4.59 -18.93
N SER A 10 3.58 -4.59 -18.15
CA SER A 10 3.39 -5.43 -16.97
C SER A 10 3.13 -6.89 -17.39
N ARG A 11 3.70 -7.85 -16.65
CA ARG A 11 3.44 -9.29 -16.84
C ARG A 11 2.29 -9.77 -15.96
N ALA A 12 2.07 -9.14 -14.81
CA ALA A 12 0.88 -9.35 -13.98
C ALA A 12 -0.26 -8.46 -14.46
N ALA A 13 -0.85 -8.77 -15.63
CA ALA A 13 -1.89 -7.97 -16.26
C ALA A 13 -3.07 -8.83 -16.76
N ILE A 14 -4.28 -8.24 -16.78
CA ILE A 14 -5.48 -8.81 -17.42
C ILE A 14 -5.94 -7.85 -18.51
N ALA A 15 -6.10 -8.35 -19.73
CA ALA A 15 -6.48 -7.55 -20.90
C ALA A 15 -5.59 -6.30 -21.10
N GLY A 16 -4.29 -6.40 -20.81
CA GLY A 16 -3.33 -5.29 -20.90
C GLY A 16 -3.34 -4.34 -19.69
N HIS A 17 -4.26 -4.51 -18.74
CA HIS A 17 -4.34 -3.68 -17.54
C HIS A 17 -3.50 -4.27 -16.40
N PRO A 18 -2.51 -3.52 -15.86
CA PRO A 18 -1.66 -4.02 -14.79
C PRO A 18 -2.46 -4.22 -13.50
N LEU A 19 -2.33 -5.41 -12.90
CA LEU A 19 -3.11 -5.79 -11.72
C LEU A 19 -2.75 -4.98 -10.48
N HIS A 20 -1.47 -4.69 -10.27
CA HIS A 20 -1.04 -4.01 -9.05
C HIS A 20 -1.72 -2.64 -8.86
N PRO A 21 -1.69 -1.70 -9.83
CA PRO A 21 -2.45 -0.44 -9.73
C PRO A 21 -3.96 -0.61 -9.59
N MET A 22 -4.56 -1.64 -10.17
CA MET A 22 -6.01 -1.91 -10.02
C MET A 22 -6.38 -2.33 -8.59
N MET A 23 -5.48 -3.03 -7.90
CA MET A 23 -5.77 -3.68 -6.62
C MET A 23 -5.46 -2.81 -5.40
N ILE A 24 -4.63 -1.78 -5.52
CA ILE A 24 -4.19 -0.96 -4.37
C ILE A 24 -5.25 0.00 -3.85
N HIS A 25 -6.31 0.30 -4.61
CA HIS A 25 -7.28 1.34 -4.23
C HIS A 25 -7.99 1.08 -2.91
N PHE A 26 -8.60 -0.10 -2.75
CA PHE A 26 -9.32 -0.44 -1.51
C PHE A 26 -8.39 -0.62 -0.30
N PRO A 27 -7.25 -1.33 -0.40
CA PRO A 27 -6.29 -1.42 0.71
C PRO A 27 -5.80 -0.06 1.18
N VAL A 28 -5.45 0.84 0.25
CA VAL A 28 -5.00 2.20 0.57
C VAL A 28 -6.12 2.99 1.24
N ALA A 29 -7.34 2.97 0.68
CA ALA A 29 -8.49 3.65 1.28
C ALA A 29 -8.79 3.13 2.69
N ALA A 30 -8.70 1.82 2.91
CA ALA A 30 -8.90 1.21 4.22
C ALA A 30 -7.85 1.67 5.24
N LEU A 31 -6.57 1.71 4.88
CA LEU A 31 -5.49 2.14 5.77
C LEU A 31 -5.51 3.66 6.04
N LEU A 32 -6.00 4.48 5.11
CA LEU A 32 -6.24 5.90 5.37
C LEU A 32 -7.47 6.11 6.25
N GLY A 33 -8.54 5.36 6.01
CA GLY A 33 -9.73 5.34 6.86
C GLY A 33 -9.43 4.88 8.29
N LEU A 34 -8.47 3.96 8.46
CA LEU A 34 -7.99 3.50 9.76
C LEU A 34 -7.47 4.64 10.64
N VAL A 35 -6.78 5.64 10.05
CA VAL A 35 -6.32 6.81 10.80
C VAL A 35 -7.52 7.60 11.34
N ALA A 36 -8.54 7.80 10.53
CA ALA A 36 -9.76 8.50 10.94
C ALA A 36 -10.52 7.73 12.03
N SER A 37 -10.64 6.41 11.91
CA SER A 37 -11.31 5.59 12.92
C SER A 37 -10.53 5.54 14.24
N ASP A 38 -9.19 5.52 14.20
CA ASP A 38 -8.37 5.59 15.41
C ASP A 38 -8.53 6.93 16.14
N ILE A 39 -8.52 8.05 15.40
CA ILE A 39 -8.78 9.38 15.97
C ILE A 39 -10.18 9.43 16.57
N ALA A 40 -11.19 8.92 15.86
CA ALA A 40 -12.56 8.88 16.36
C ALA A 40 -12.68 8.03 17.64
N TYR A 41 -12.00 6.90 17.73
CA TYR A 41 -11.96 6.10 18.95
C TYR A 41 -11.34 6.86 20.12
N LEU A 42 -10.21 7.55 19.92
CA LEU A 42 -9.56 8.32 20.97
C LEU A 42 -10.41 9.50 21.46
N LEU A 43 -11.19 10.13 20.58
CA LEU A 43 -12.02 11.27 20.93
C LEU A 43 -13.36 10.87 21.56
N LEU A 44 -13.97 9.79 21.09
CA LEU A 44 -15.34 9.42 21.42
C LEU A 44 -15.43 8.25 22.40
N ALA A 45 -14.36 7.45 22.53
CA ALA A 45 -14.33 6.21 23.31
C ALA A 45 -15.44 5.20 22.95
N ASP A 46 -16.07 5.33 21.77
CA ASP A 46 -17.11 4.42 21.30
C ASP A 46 -16.48 3.11 20.77
N PRO A 47 -16.82 1.93 21.33
CA PRO A 47 -16.31 0.64 20.89
C PRO A 47 -16.56 0.32 19.40
N PHE A 48 -17.52 0.98 18.76
CA PHE A 48 -17.70 0.91 17.32
C PHE A 48 -16.41 1.24 16.55
N TRP A 49 -15.73 2.33 16.91
CA TRP A 49 -14.52 2.78 16.21
C TRP A 49 -13.34 1.84 16.43
N ALA A 50 -13.22 1.22 17.61
CA ALA A 50 -12.21 0.18 17.84
C ALA A 50 -12.42 -1.04 16.93
N ARG A 51 -13.67 -1.49 16.75
CA ARG A 51 -14.00 -2.57 15.82
C ARG A 51 -13.77 -2.16 14.37
N ALA A 52 -14.14 -0.93 14.00
CA ALA A 52 -13.90 -0.40 12.67
C ALA A 52 -12.39 -0.37 12.35
N SER A 53 -11.56 0.14 13.27
CA SER A 53 -10.11 0.15 13.11
C SER A 53 -9.53 -1.27 12.96
N LEU A 54 -10.00 -2.26 13.72
CA LEU A 54 -9.56 -3.65 13.56
C LEU A 54 -9.77 -4.15 12.12
N TRP A 55 -10.98 -3.97 11.59
CA TRP A 55 -11.33 -4.46 10.25
C TRP A 55 -10.72 -3.63 9.12
N LEU A 56 -10.59 -2.32 9.28
CA LEU A 56 -9.90 -1.45 8.32
C LEU A 56 -8.41 -1.82 8.22
N ALA A 57 -7.74 -2.07 9.36
CA ALA A 57 -6.38 -2.58 9.38
C ALA A 57 -6.27 -3.94 8.68
N GLY A 58 -7.23 -4.85 8.93
CA GLY A 58 -7.26 -6.17 8.30
C GLY A 58 -7.47 -6.13 6.79
N VAL A 59 -8.46 -5.38 6.31
CA VAL A 59 -8.71 -5.19 4.87
C VAL A 59 -7.50 -4.54 4.20
N GLY A 60 -6.92 -3.53 4.85
CA GLY A 60 -5.70 -2.86 4.40
C GLY A 60 -4.50 -3.79 4.27
N ALA A 61 -4.20 -4.56 5.31
CA ALA A 61 -3.08 -5.49 5.34
C ALA A 61 -3.28 -6.65 4.37
N PHE A 62 -4.43 -7.34 4.44
CA PHE A 62 -4.72 -8.49 3.58
C PHE A 62 -4.76 -8.09 2.11
N GLY A 63 -5.54 -7.06 1.76
CA GLY A 63 -5.61 -6.60 0.37
C GLY A 63 -4.27 -6.03 -0.12
N GLY A 64 -3.49 -5.42 0.77
CA GLY A 64 -2.11 -5.00 0.50
C GLY A 64 -1.18 -6.18 0.17
N TRP A 65 -1.32 -7.33 0.84
CA TRP A 65 -0.60 -8.56 0.49
C TRP A 65 -0.97 -9.02 -0.92
N VAL A 66 -2.26 -9.11 -1.23
CA VAL A 66 -2.70 -9.57 -2.56
C VAL A 66 -2.20 -8.63 -3.66
N ALA A 67 -2.31 -7.31 -3.47
CA ALA A 67 -1.79 -6.34 -4.44
C ALA A 67 -0.25 -6.41 -4.58
N SER A 68 0.46 -6.64 -3.48
CA SER A 68 1.92 -6.77 -3.48
C SER A 68 2.41 -7.98 -4.25
N LEU A 69 1.63 -9.08 -4.31
CA LEU A 69 1.98 -10.23 -5.14
C LEU A 69 2.04 -9.85 -6.63
N ALA A 70 1.06 -9.08 -7.13
CA ALA A 70 1.09 -8.60 -8.51
C ALA A 70 2.31 -7.71 -8.78
N GLY A 71 2.61 -6.77 -7.88
CA GLY A 71 3.78 -5.90 -8.01
C GLY A 71 5.11 -6.66 -7.93
N LEU A 72 5.17 -7.70 -7.09
CA LEU A 72 6.34 -8.56 -6.95
C LEU A 72 6.58 -9.40 -8.20
N VAL A 73 5.52 -9.93 -8.82
CA VAL A 73 5.63 -10.64 -10.10
C VAL A 73 6.26 -9.72 -11.15
N ASP A 74 5.78 -8.49 -11.29
CA ASP A 74 6.34 -7.54 -12.24
C ASP A 74 7.80 -7.20 -11.93
N LEU A 75 8.13 -6.90 -10.66
CA LEU A 75 9.50 -6.65 -10.25
C LEU A 75 10.39 -7.85 -10.58
N LEU A 76 10.02 -9.07 -10.20
CA LEU A 76 10.88 -10.25 -10.40
C LEU A 76 10.95 -10.74 -11.84
N THR A 77 9.96 -10.46 -12.69
CA THR A 77 9.88 -11.02 -14.03
C THR A 77 10.17 -10.03 -15.16
N VAL A 78 10.05 -8.72 -14.92
CA VAL A 78 10.33 -7.67 -15.93
C VAL A 78 11.68 -7.01 -15.66
N THR A 79 12.68 -7.32 -16.49
CA THR A 79 14.05 -6.83 -16.33
C THR A 79 14.13 -5.30 -16.32
N SER A 80 13.40 -4.62 -17.21
CA SER A 80 13.41 -3.16 -17.30
C SER A 80 12.90 -2.48 -16.03
N ILE A 81 12.00 -3.12 -15.26
CA ILE A 81 11.54 -2.63 -13.95
C ILE A 81 12.66 -2.81 -12.90
N ARG A 82 13.32 -3.98 -12.85
CA ARG A 82 14.41 -4.26 -11.89
C ARG A 82 15.61 -3.34 -12.02
N LEU A 83 15.87 -2.83 -13.21
CA LEU A 83 16.99 -1.93 -13.45
C LEU A 83 16.74 -0.52 -12.88
N LYS A 84 15.52 -0.21 -12.41
CA LYS A 84 15.19 1.11 -11.90
C LYS A 84 15.31 1.17 -10.39
N ILE A 85 16.14 2.08 -9.90
CA ILE A 85 16.29 2.38 -8.46
C ILE A 85 14.95 2.75 -7.85
N THR A 86 14.15 3.57 -8.56
CA THR A 86 12.79 3.96 -8.12
C THR A 86 11.90 2.75 -7.85
N ALA A 87 12.03 1.66 -8.61
CA ALA A 87 11.23 0.45 -8.42
C ALA A 87 11.61 -0.27 -7.12
N TRP A 88 12.90 -0.37 -6.82
CA TRP A 88 13.39 -0.95 -5.56
C TRP A 88 13.06 -0.07 -4.36
N CYS A 89 13.23 1.26 -4.45
CA CYS A 89 12.84 2.18 -3.39
C CYS A 89 11.34 2.06 -3.10
N HIS A 90 10.49 2.06 -4.13
CA HIS A 90 9.05 1.86 -4.00
C HIS A 90 8.75 0.53 -3.30
N ALA A 91 9.35 -0.58 -3.76
CA ALA A 91 9.12 -1.90 -3.20
C ALA A 91 9.53 -2.02 -1.73
N ILE A 92 10.68 -1.46 -1.34
CA ILE A 92 11.16 -1.46 0.05
C ILE A 92 10.19 -0.68 0.94
N ILE A 93 9.79 0.52 0.52
CA ILE A 93 8.83 1.35 1.28
C ILE A 93 7.48 0.64 1.38
N ALA A 94 7.01 -0.01 0.31
CA ALA A 94 5.78 -0.78 0.32
C ALA A 94 5.86 -1.98 1.28
N VAL A 95 6.97 -2.71 1.33
CA VAL A 95 7.17 -3.82 2.30
C VAL A 95 7.20 -3.31 3.73
N MET A 96 7.87 -2.18 4.00
CA MET A 96 7.89 -1.57 5.34
C MET A 96 6.47 -1.15 5.76
N MET A 97 5.76 -0.43 4.89
CA MET A 97 4.37 -0.03 5.09
C MET A 97 3.48 -1.23 5.40
N LEU A 98 3.59 -2.28 4.59
CA LEU A 98 2.75 -3.48 4.70
C LEU A 98 3.07 -4.28 5.98
N SER A 99 4.34 -4.30 6.39
CA SER A 99 4.76 -4.90 7.67
C SER A 99 4.15 -4.15 8.86
N LEU A 100 4.14 -2.82 8.84
CA LEU A 100 3.51 -2.01 9.88
C LEU A 100 1.98 -2.16 9.90
N ALA A 101 1.34 -2.16 8.73
CA ALA A 101 -0.10 -2.42 8.62
C ALA A 101 -0.47 -3.80 9.19
N SER A 102 0.33 -4.82 8.87
CA SER A 102 0.14 -6.19 9.37
C SER A 102 0.35 -6.28 10.87
N LEU A 103 1.41 -5.64 11.40
CA LEU A 103 1.66 -5.56 12.84
C LEU A 103 0.50 -4.86 13.57
N ASN A 104 0.04 -3.73 13.05
CA ASN A 104 -1.06 -2.96 13.62
C ASN A 104 -2.36 -3.79 13.65
N TRP A 105 -2.64 -4.54 12.58
CA TRP A 105 -3.78 -5.46 12.54
C TRP A 105 -3.65 -6.60 13.57
N LEU A 106 -2.48 -7.25 13.64
CA LEU A 106 -2.23 -8.36 14.58
C LEU A 106 -2.32 -7.91 16.04
N LEU A 107 -1.77 -6.74 16.39
CA LEU A 107 -1.86 -6.19 17.74
C LEU A 107 -3.31 -5.94 18.16
N ARG A 108 -4.16 -5.48 17.24
CA ARG A 108 -5.60 -5.29 17.49
C ARG A 108 -6.34 -6.61 17.60
N TYR A 109 -5.99 -7.58 16.76
CA TYR A 109 -6.63 -8.89 16.73
C TYR A 109 -6.30 -9.72 17.99
N ALA A 110 -5.08 -9.61 18.50
CA ALA A 110 -4.65 -10.31 19.72
C ALA A 110 -5.36 -9.82 21.00
N GLY A 111 -6.05 -8.67 20.94
CA GLY A 111 -6.65 -8.03 22.10
C GLY A 111 -5.67 -7.04 22.73
N PRO A 112 -5.82 -5.72 22.51
CA PRO A 112 -4.88 -4.75 23.04
C PRO A 112 -4.93 -4.67 24.56
N GLU A 113 -3.75 -4.65 25.19
CA GLU A 113 -3.58 -4.23 26.58
C GLU A 113 -4.12 -2.80 26.76
N GLN A 114 -4.62 -2.47 27.96
CA GLN A 114 -5.11 -1.12 28.24
C GLN A 114 -4.00 -0.08 27.97
N GLY A 115 -4.27 0.93 27.15
CA GLY A 115 -3.30 1.97 26.80
C GLY A 115 -2.59 1.79 25.45
N MET A 116 -2.80 0.68 24.74
CA MET A 116 -2.21 0.42 23.41
C MET A 116 -2.88 1.22 22.28
N GLU A 117 -4.01 1.88 22.51
CA GLU A 117 -4.74 2.64 21.48
C GLU A 117 -3.89 3.76 20.84
N ARG A 118 -3.02 4.41 21.62
CA ARG A 118 -2.09 5.44 21.12
C ARG A 118 -1.00 4.85 20.22
N TRP A 119 -0.53 3.65 20.54
CA TRP A 119 0.42 2.92 19.69
C TRP A 119 -0.23 2.47 18.37
N GLY A 120 -1.50 2.03 18.44
CA GLY A 120 -2.30 1.73 17.25
C GLY A 120 -2.38 2.94 16.30
N LEU A 121 -2.72 4.12 16.82
CA LEU A 121 -2.76 5.36 16.03
C LEU A 121 -1.37 5.73 15.47
N TYR A 122 -0.30 5.63 16.27
CA TYR A 122 1.06 5.90 15.81
C TYR A 122 1.43 5.02 14.59
N LEU A 123 1.15 3.72 14.67
CA LEU A 123 1.39 2.79 13.56
C LEU A 123 0.52 3.14 12.34
N SER A 124 -0.73 3.56 12.54
CA SER A 124 -1.62 4.00 11.47
C SER A 124 -1.09 5.26 10.76
N LEU A 125 -0.64 6.26 11.52
CA LEU A 125 -0.05 7.49 10.97
C LEU A 125 1.26 7.22 10.22
N LEU A 126 2.14 6.39 10.79
CA LEU A 126 3.38 6.01 10.13
C LEU A 126 3.10 5.23 8.83
N THR A 127 2.13 4.32 8.85
CA THR A 127 1.67 3.60 7.66
C THR A 127 1.13 4.57 6.60
N ALA A 128 0.31 5.55 6.99
CA ALA A 128 -0.21 6.57 6.07
C ALA A 128 0.88 7.44 5.44
N ALA A 129 1.92 7.80 6.21
CA ALA A 129 3.07 8.52 5.67
C ALA A 129 3.85 7.67 4.64
N LEU A 130 4.04 6.38 4.91
CA LEU A 130 4.68 5.47 3.96
C LEU A 130 3.80 5.20 2.73
N ILE A 131 2.47 5.18 2.87
CA ILE A 131 1.53 5.15 1.73
C ILE A 131 1.79 6.35 0.81
N ALA A 132 1.87 7.57 1.38
CA ALA A 132 2.11 8.76 0.58
C ALA A 132 3.45 8.69 -0.18
N LEU A 133 4.51 8.22 0.48
CA LEU A 133 5.82 8.05 -0.14
C LEU A 133 5.82 6.95 -1.20
N ALA A 134 5.21 5.80 -0.93
CA ALA A 134 5.06 4.71 -1.89
C ALA A 134 4.24 5.17 -3.11
N ALA A 135 3.15 5.89 -2.89
CA ALA A 135 2.30 6.44 -3.95
C ALA A 135 3.05 7.44 -4.82
N TYR A 136 3.88 8.31 -4.23
CA TYR A 136 4.75 9.21 -4.99
C TYR A 136 5.71 8.45 -5.89
N LEU A 137 6.45 7.48 -5.33
CA LEU A 137 7.40 6.68 -6.11
C LEU A 137 6.71 5.81 -7.18
N GLY A 138 5.55 5.23 -6.87
CA GLY A 138 4.73 4.46 -7.79
C GLY A 138 4.21 5.33 -8.94
N GLY A 139 3.77 6.55 -8.63
CA GLY A 139 3.42 7.57 -9.62
C GLY A 139 4.58 7.88 -10.55
N ARG A 140 5.81 8.03 -10.04
CA ARG A 140 7.00 8.19 -10.89
C ARG A 140 7.28 6.97 -11.77
N LEU A 141 7.03 5.76 -11.30
CA LEU A 141 7.17 4.56 -12.14
C LEU A 141 6.21 4.58 -13.33
N VAL A 142 4.95 4.95 -13.10
CA VAL A 142 3.94 5.03 -14.16
C VAL A 142 4.20 6.23 -15.08
N TYR A 143 4.26 7.43 -14.51
CA TYR A 143 4.25 8.69 -15.26
C TYR A 143 5.61 9.17 -15.72
N GLU A 144 6.72 8.73 -15.14
CA GLU A 144 8.07 9.10 -15.62
C GLU A 144 8.74 7.95 -16.37
N HIS A 145 8.55 6.72 -15.90
CA HIS A 145 9.25 5.54 -16.40
C HIS A 145 8.40 4.65 -17.30
N GLY A 146 7.12 4.97 -17.52
CA GLY A 146 6.24 4.23 -18.45
C GLY A 146 5.91 2.80 -18.01
N VAL A 147 6.00 2.49 -16.71
CA VAL A 147 5.69 1.16 -16.17
C VAL A 147 4.18 0.93 -16.15
N GLY A 148 3.73 -0.18 -16.75
CA GLY A 148 2.33 -0.56 -16.79
C GLY A 148 1.46 0.30 -17.72
N VAL A 149 2.09 1.08 -18.59
CA VAL A 149 1.42 1.82 -19.66
C VAL A 149 1.46 0.94 -20.92
N ASP A 150 0.40 0.92 -21.70
CA ASP A 150 0.42 0.47 -23.09
C ASP A 150 -0.13 1.60 -23.95
N THR A 151 0.64 2.04 -24.95
CA THR A 151 0.27 3.13 -25.86
C THR A 151 0.08 2.64 -27.29
N ARG A 152 -0.02 1.32 -27.50
CA ARG A 152 -0.22 0.72 -28.81
C ARG A 152 -1.68 0.57 -29.17
#